data_AF-A0A0D6QX47-F1
#
_entry.id   AF-A0A0D6QX47-F1
#
_cell.length_a   1.000
_cell.length_b   1.000
_cell.length_c   1.000
_cell.angle_alpha   90.00
_cell.angle_beta   90.00
_cell.angle_gamma   90.00
#
_symmetry.space_group_name_H-M   'P 1'
#
loop_
_entity.id
_entity.type
_entity.pdbx_description
1 polymer ?
#
loop_
_entity_poly.entity_id
_entity_poly.type
_entity_poly.pdbx_seq_one_letter_code
_entity_poly.pdbx_strand_id
1 'polypeptide(L)'
;MSALADAGIYLILDVNTPKYSLNRADPNPSYNDVYLQSVFATIDAFVKYDNTLAFFSGNEVVNDSPSSAAAPYVKAVTRDIRQYIRSRGYRTVPVGYSAADVPENRLELAEYMNCGSDDERSDFFAFNDYSWCDPSTFQQSGWDQKVKNFTGYGIPLFLSEFGCNTNTREFNEIASLYSTQMTSVYSGGLVYEYSQEADKFGLVEINGDSVTEMEDFQTLMQKYAATPNPSGDGGYNSTGGASGCPAYNSPNWLVKDDSLPSMPDGAKKYMTSGAGAGPGLSGDGSQNAGVASTGTASQGSGQATSTASASSAAAPVPTPQWSFAPLVCAAITVTFTLFGATLL
;
A
#
# COMPACT_ATOMS: atom_id res chain seq x y z
N MET A 1 7.06 -2.45 16.44
CA MET A 1 7.40 -1.45 15.41
C MET A 1 8.85 -1.01 15.50
N SER A 2 9.35 -0.43 16.60
CA SER A 2 10.76 -0.02 16.70
C SER A 2 11.76 -1.14 16.43
N ALA A 3 11.57 -2.33 17.03
CA ALA A 3 12.43 -3.47 16.74
C ALA A 3 12.44 -3.91 15.26
N LEU A 4 11.32 -3.72 14.54
CA LEU A 4 11.27 -3.96 13.09
C LEU A 4 12.05 -2.88 12.34
N ALA A 5 11.88 -1.62 12.72
CA ALA A 5 12.59 -0.49 12.12
C ALA A 5 14.11 -0.59 12.32
N ASP A 6 14.56 -1.00 13.51
CA ASP A 6 15.97 -1.22 13.84
C ASP A 6 16.61 -2.31 12.96
N ALA A 7 15.80 -3.26 12.49
CA ALA A 7 16.18 -4.29 11.53
C ALA A 7 15.97 -3.87 10.05
N GLY A 8 15.52 -2.65 9.79
CA GLY A 8 15.21 -2.17 8.44
C GLY A 8 13.92 -2.75 7.84
N ILE A 9 13.03 -3.32 8.65
CA ILE A 9 11.79 -3.96 8.23
C ILE A 9 10.65 -2.95 8.24
N TYR A 10 9.94 -2.88 7.13
CA TYR A 10 8.74 -2.08 6.92
C TYR A 10 7.47 -2.92 7.08
N LEU A 11 6.35 -2.25 7.40
CA LEU A 11 5.03 -2.85 7.51
C LEU A 11 4.10 -2.29 6.44
N ILE A 12 3.51 -3.16 5.63
CA ILE A 12 2.27 -2.90 4.90
C ILE A 12 1.15 -3.54 5.70
N LEU A 13 0.10 -2.79 6.03
CA LEU A 13 -0.92 -3.24 6.99
C LEU A 13 -2.33 -3.19 6.40
N ASP A 14 -3.04 -4.31 6.46
CA ASP A 14 -4.50 -4.34 6.37
C ASP A 14 -5.13 -3.61 7.54
N VAL A 15 -5.93 -2.58 7.22
CA VAL A 15 -6.71 -1.85 8.25
C VAL A 15 -8.00 -2.58 8.64
N ASN A 16 -8.28 -3.68 7.93
CA ASN A 16 -9.45 -4.54 8.08
C ASN A 16 -9.13 -5.71 9.00
N THR A 17 -10.15 -6.28 9.61
CA THR A 17 -10.05 -7.55 10.34
C THR A 17 -11.19 -8.47 9.92
N PRO A 18 -11.16 -9.78 10.23
CA PRO A 18 -12.24 -10.70 9.86
C PRO A 18 -13.63 -10.25 10.32
N LYS A 19 -13.72 -9.51 11.44
CA LYS A 19 -14.98 -8.98 11.97
C LYS A 19 -15.31 -7.56 11.49
N TYR A 20 -14.32 -6.81 11.00
CA TYR A 20 -14.43 -5.42 10.56
C TYR A 20 -13.90 -5.29 9.14
N SER A 21 -14.75 -5.65 8.17
CA SER A 21 -14.44 -5.68 6.75
C SER A 21 -15.71 -5.51 5.91
N LEU A 22 -15.53 -5.19 4.63
CA LEU A 22 -16.62 -5.21 3.65
C LEU A 22 -17.08 -6.66 3.41
N ASN A 23 -18.39 -6.86 3.39
CA ASN A 23 -18.99 -8.11 2.95
C ASN A 23 -19.17 -8.08 1.43
N ARG A 24 -18.37 -8.86 0.69
CA ARG A 24 -18.45 -8.90 -0.78
C ARG A 24 -19.82 -9.30 -1.33
N ALA A 25 -20.59 -10.10 -0.58
CA ALA A 25 -21.92 -10.55 -0.98
C ALA A 25 -23.01 -9.50 -0.72
N ASP A 26 -22.78 -8.59 0.23
CA ASP A 26 -23.69 -7.51 0.56
C ASP A 26 -22.92 -6.25 1.01
N PRO A 27 -22.29 -5.54 0.06
CA PRO A 27 -21.30 -4.50 0.38
C PRO A 27 -21.93 -3.22 0.94
N ASN A 28 -23.21 -2.95 0.63
CA ASN A 28 -23.88 -1.72 1.08
C ASN A 28 -24.02 -1.63 2.61
N PRO A 29 -24.70 -2.58 3.30
CA PRO A 29 -24.85 -2.51 4.76
C PRO A 29 -23.52 -2.64 5.51
N SER A 30 -22.53 -3.33 4.94
CA SER A 30 -21.21 -3.50 5.56
C SER A 30 -20.32 -2.27 5.45
N TYR A 31 -20.57 -1.39 4.48
CA TYR A 31 -19.97 -0.07 4.41
C TYR A 31 -20.73 0.94 5.28
N ASN A 32 -20.42 0.94 6.57
CA ASN A 32 -21.09 1.74 7.60
C ASN A 32 -20.11 2.45 8.54
N ASP A 33 -20.66 3.30 9.41
CA ASP A 33 -19.89 4.13 10.33
C ASP A 33 -19.16 3.36 11.46
N VAL A 34 -19.66 2.19 11.86
CA VAL A 34 -18.97 1.30 12.82
C VAL A 34 -17.73 0.67 12.19
N TYR A 35 -17.84 0.23 10.93
CA TYR A 35 -16.71 -0.28 10.16
C TYR A 35 -15.63 0.79 9.96
N LEU A 36 -16.01 1.98 9.46
CA LEU A 36 -15.04 3.05 9.21
C LEU A 36 -14.38 3.56 10.49
N GLN A 37 -15.08 3.54 11.64
CA GLN A 37 -14.45 3.85 12.93
C GLN A 37 -13.30 2.89 13.24
N SER A 38 -13.51 1.58 13.06
CA SER A 38 -12.47 0.56 13.28
C SER A 38 -11.27 0.79 12.35
N VAL A 39 -11.54 1.02 11.07
CA VAL A 39 -10.51 1.32 10.06
C VAL A 39 -9.68 2.53 10.47
N PHE A 40 -10.31 3.65 10.79
CA PHE A 40 -9.63 4.88 11.19
C PHE A 40 -8.88 4.76 12.52
N ALA A 41 -9.38 3.96 13.46
CA ALA A 41 -8.68 3.69 14.71
C ALA A 41 -7.39 2.84 14.48
N THR A 42 -7.43 1.90 13.53
CA THR A 42 -6.22 1.18 13.09
C THR A 42 -5.21 2.13 12.45
N ILE A 43 -5.66 3.08 11.62
CA ILE A 43 -4.78 4.14 11.09
C ILE A 43 -4.14 4.94 12.22
N ASP A 44 -4.92 5.45 13.19
CA ASP A 44 -4.41 6.20 14.34
C ASP A 44 -3.32 5.43 15.12
N ALA A 45 -3.47 4.10 15.22
CA ALA A 45 -2.53 3.25 15.94
C ALA A 45 -1.18 3.09 15.22
N PHE A 46 -1.16 3.07 13.89
CA PHE A 46 0.01 2.71 13.09
C PHE A 46 0.62 3.85 12.27
N VAL A 47 -0.13 4.89 11.91
CA VAL A 47 0.35 5.99 11.03
C VAL A 47 1.54 6.77 11.61
N LYS A 48 1.70 6.74 12.94
CA LYS A 48 2.77 7.40 13.68
C LYS A 48 4.15 6.74 13.55
N TYR A 49 4.25 5.53 13.00
CA TYR A 49 5.51 4.85 12.82
C TYR A 49 6.09 5.12 11.43
N ASP A 50 7.36 5.51 11.38
CA ASP A 50 8.05 5.84 10.11
C ASP A 50 8.19 4.62 9.20
N ASN A 51 8.29 3.42 9.77
CA ASN A 51 8.36 2.16 9.03
C ASN A 51 6.99 1.54 8.69
N THR A 52 5.88 2.24 8.94
CA THR A 52 4.61 1.90 8.30
C THR A 52 4.64 2.40 6.87
N LEU A 53 4.89 1.47 5.94
CA LEU A 53 5.08 1.75 4.52
C LEU A 53 3.76 2.10 3.84
N ALA A 54 2.71 1.32 4.09
CA ALA A 54 1.45 1.44 3.37
C ALA A 54 0.28 0.80 4.15
N PHE A 55 -0.94 1.15 3.75
CA PHE A 55 -2.18 0.54 4.23
C PHE A 55 -2.96 -0.10 3.10
N PHE A 56 -3.50 -1.30 3.32
CA PHE A 56 -4.50 -1.90 2.45
C PHE A 56 -5.90 -1.51 2.92
N SER A 57 -6.70 -0.92 2.04
CA SER A 57 -8.12 -0.58 2.28
C SER A 57 -9.03 -1.80 2.21
N GLY A 58 -8.57 -2.90 1.63
CA GLY A 58 -9.24 -4.19 1.56
C GLY A 58 -8.30 -5.26 1.01
N ASN A 59 -8.67 -6.51 1.27
CA ASN A 59 -7.99 -7.70 0.78
C ASN A 59 -9.00 -8.66 0.17
N GLU A 60 -8.86 -8.97 -1.12
CA GLU A 60 -9.69 -9.92 -1.87
C GLU A 60 -11.21 -9.77 -1.64
N VAL A 61 -11.70 -8.54 -1.49
CA VAL A 61 -13.15 -8.29 -1.42
C VAL A 61 -13.77 -8.70 -2.75
N VAL A 62 -13.17 -8.25 -3.86
CA VAL A 62 -13.42 -8.78 -5.20
C VAL A 62 -12.53 -9.99 -5.40
N ASN A 63 -13.13 -11.18 -5.45
CA ASN A 63 -12.42 -12.46 -5.61
C ASN A 63 -13.01 -13.37 -6.70
N ASP A 64 -14.02 -12.89 -7.42
CA ASP A 64 -14.60 -13.51 -8.59
C ASP A 64 -15.30 -12.44 -9.46
N SER A 65 -15.88 -12.85 -10.58
CA SER A 65 -16.60 -11.94 -11.47
C SER A 65 -17.84 -11.30 -10.81
N PRO A 66 -18.74 -12.04 -10.13
CA PRO A 66 -19.89 -11.45 -9.43
C PRO A 66 -19.54 -10.44 -8.33
N SER A 67 -18.49 -10.69 -7.56
CA SER A 67 -18.04 -9.81 -6.47
C SER A 67 -17.44 -8.49 -6.96
N SER A 68 -17.19 -8.31 -8.27
CA SER A 68 -16.77 -7.02 -8.84
C SER A 68 -17.75 -5.87 -8.52
N ALA A 69 -19.02 -6.18 -8.24
CA ALA A 69 -20.01 -5.22 -7.75
C ALA A 69 -19.61 -4.54 -6.40
N ALA A 70 -18.68 -5.12 -5.64
CA ALA A 70 -18.15 -4.55 -4.41
C ALA A 70 -16.99 -3.55 -4.63
N ALA A 71 -16.40 -3.48 -5.84
CA ALA A 71 -15.27 -2.59 -6.11
C ALA A 71 -15.52 -1.10 -5.79
N PRO A 72 -16.71 -0.51 -6.04
CA PRO A 72 -16.99 0.87 -5.64
C PRO A 72 -16.88 1.11 -4.13
N TYR A 73 -17.21 0.11 -3.30
CA TYR A 73 -17.12 0.21 -1.85
C TYR A 73 -15.67 0.13 -1.37
N VAL A 74 -14.86 -0.76 -1.95
CA VAL A 74 -13.43 -0.82 -1.67
C VAL A 74 -12.76 0.52 -2.01
N LYS A 75 -13.07 1.08 -3.18
CA LYS A 75 -12.53 2.37 -3.62
C LYS A 75 -13.02 3.53 -2.74
N ALA A 76 -14.25 3.47 -2.23
CA ALA A 76 -14.75 4.44 -1.24
C ALA A 76 -14.00 4.34 0.09
N VAL A 77 -13.65 3.14 0.56
CA VAL A 77 -12.80 2.96 1.75
C VAL A 77 -11.42 3.54 1.51
N THR A 78 -10.80 3.31 0.34
CA THR A 78 -9.53 3.94 -0.03
C THR A 78 -9.63 5.47 0.04
N ARG A 79 -10.65 6.07 -0.60
CA ARG A 79 -10.91 7.53 -0.55
C ARG A 79 -11.01 8.02 0.89
N ASP A 80 -11.81 7.35 1.71
CA ASP A 80 -12.13 7.79 3.06
C ASP A 80 -10.92 7.66 4.02
N ILE A 81 -10.07 6.64 3.87
CA ILE A 81 -8.80 6.52 4.60
C ILE A 81 -7.85 7.67 4.20
N ARG A 82 -7.70 7.95 2.91
CA ARG A 82 -6.85 9.05 2.43
C ARG A 82 -7.37 10.40 2.93
N GLN A 83 -8.68 10.61 2.91
CA GLN A 83 -9.31 11.80 3.47
C GLN A 83 -9.06 11.92 4.98
N TYR A 84 -9.14 10.81 5.72
CA TYR A 84 -8.85 10.77 7.15
C TYR A 84 -7.42 11.16 7.47
N ILE A 85 -6.44 10.53 6.80
CA ILE A 85 -5.01 10.83 6.96
C ILE A 85 -4.75 12.32 6.73
N ARG A 86 -5.31 12.90 5.66
CA ARG A 86 -5.16 14.33 5.31
C ARG A 86 -5.84 15.23 6.34
N SER A 87 -7.09 14.95 6.70
CA SER A 87 -7.88 15.77 7.63
C SER A 87 -7.30 15.80 9.04
N ARG A 88 -6.65 14.71 9.45
CA ARG A 88 -5.95 14.62 10.75
C ARG A 88 -4.54 15.22 10.72
N GLY A 89 -4.04 15.66 9.56
CA GLY A 89 -2.69 16.23 9.43
C GLY A 89 -1.58 15.21 9.67
N TYR A 90 -1.84 13.93 9.41
CA TYR A 90 -0.83 12.87 9.57
C TYR A 90 0.18 12.87 8.42
N ARG A 91 1.30 12.17 8.63
CA ARG A 91 2.21 11.81 7.54
C ARG A 91 1.40 11.09 6.44
N THR A 92 1.64 11.46 5.20
CA THR A 92 1.04 10.77 4.05
C THR A 92 1.61 9.35 3.95
N VAL A 93 0.83 8.38 4.41
CA VAL A 93 1.08 6.95 4.18
C VAL A 93 0.23 6.51 2.99
N PRO A 94 0.81 5.91 1.93
CA PRO A 94 0.08 5.37 0.80
C PRO A 94 -1.04 4.40 1.21
N VAL A 95 -2.18 4.50 0.53
CA VAL A 95 -3.33 3.60 0.70
C VAL A 95 -3.65 2.93 -0.63
N GLY A 96 -3.68 1.60 -0.64
CA GLY A 96 -3.97 0.81 -1.83
C GLY A 96 -4.85 -0.39 -1.51
N TYR A 97 -4.92 -1.33 -2.45
CA TYR A 97 -5.78 -2.51 -2.34
C TYR A 97 -4.99 -3.77 -2.67
N SER A 98 -5.25 -4.85 -1.92
CA SER A 98 -4.74 -6.18 -2.18
C SER A 98 -5.84 -7.01 -2.86
N ALA A 99 -5.63 -7.40 -4.11
CA ALA A 99 -6.62 -8.07 -4.95
C ALA A 99 -6.34 -9.57 -5.10
N ALA A 100 -7.38 -10.36 -5.36
CA ALA A 100 -7.20 -11.74 -5.81
C ALA A 100 -6.81 -11.76 -7.29
N ASP A 101 -6.04 -12.76 -7.73
CA ASP A 101 -5.64 -12.92 -9.15
C ASP A 101 -6.76 -13.54 -10.03
N VAL A 102 -7.86 -12.82 -10.23
CA VAL A 102 -9.01 -13.29 -11.04
C VAL A 102 -8.76 -13.05 -12.54
N PRO A 103 -8.54 -14.09 -13.38
CA PRO A 103 -8.25 -13.95 -14.81
C PRO A 103 -9.23 -13.05 -15.57
N GLU A 104 -10.51 -13.15 -15.23
CA GLU A 104 -11.60 -12.53 -15.96
C GLU A 104 -11.70 -11.01 -15.75
N ASN A 105 -11.15 -10.47 -14.66
CA ASN A 105 -11.32 -9.06 -14.31
C ASN A 105 -10.13 -8.38 -13.61
N ARG A 106 -8.97 -9.04 -13.51
CA ARG A 106 -7.78 -8.47 -12.84
C ARG A 106 -7.35 -7.10 -13.39
N LEU A 107 -7.44 -6.92 -14.72
CA LEU A 107 -7.02 -5.69 -15.36
C LEU A 107 -8.06 -4.59 -15.10
N GLU A 108 -9.33 -4.91 -15.29
CA GLU A 108 -10.45 -4.01 -15.00
C GLU A 108 -10.42 -3.54 -13.55
N LEU A 109 -10.17 -4.45 -12.59
CA LEU A 109 -10.10 -4.10 -11.18
C LEU A 109 -8.93 -3.16 -10.88
N ALA A 110 -7.74 -3.43 -11.44
CA ALA A 110 -6.59 -2.54 -11.29
C ALA A 110 -6.85 -1.16 -11.89
N GLU A 111 -7.30 -1.12 -13.16
CA GLU A 111 -7.65 0.13 -13.84
C GLU A 111 -8.72 0.92 -13.07
N TYR A 112 -9.74 0.24 -12.54
CA TYR A 112 -10.78 0.88 -11.74
C TYR A 112 -10.22 1.51 -10.46
N MET A 113 -9.29 0.84 -9.77
CA MET A 113 -8.63 1.41 -8.59
C MET A 113 -7.76 2.62 -8.89
N ASN A 114 -7.27 2.77 -10.13
CA ASN A 114 -6.48 3.92 -10.58
C ASN A 114 -7.25 4.90 -11.52
N CYS A 115 -8.57 4.76 -11.68
CA CYS A 115 -9.35 5.70 -12.50
C CYS A 115 -10.07 6.77 -11.67
N GLY A 116 -10.64 7.78 -12.31
CA GLY A 116 -11.44 8.81 -11.63
C GLY A 116 -10.61 9.93 -10.98
N SER A 117 -11.21 10.63 -10.01
CA SER A 117 -10.59 11.79 -9.36
C SER A 117 -9.42 11.41 -8.44
N ASP A 118 -8.45 12.31 -8.27
CA ASP A 118 -7.19 11.97 -7.57
C ASP A 118 -7.39 11.49 -6.13
N ASP A 119 -8.35 12.06 -5.39
CA ASP A 119 -8.68 11.66 -4.02
C ASP A 119 -9.29 10.26 -3.91
N GLU A 120 -9.81 9.71 -5.00
CA GLU A 120 -10.50 8.43 -5.02
C GLU A 120 -9.62 7.28 -5.54
N ARG A 121 -8.48 7.60 -6.15
CA ARG A 121 -7.54 6.59 -6.66
C ARG A 121 -6.76 5.95 -5.53
N SER A 122 -6.36 4.70 -5.75
CA SER A 122 -5.37 4.04 -4.92
C SER A 122 -3.97 4.60 -5.17
N ASP A 123 -3.15 4.67 -4.14
CA ASP A 123 -1.74 5.09 -4.26
C ASP A 123 -0.86 3.97 -4.83
N PHE A 124 -1.31 2.71 -4.73
CA PHE A 124 -0.70 1.52 -5.31
C PHE A 124 -1.77 0.43 -5.51
N PHE A 125 -1.45 -0.61 -6.27
CA PHE A 125 -2.27 -1.81 -6.38
C PHE A 125 -1.41 -3.03 -6.11
N ALA A 126 -1.97 -4.06 -5.48
CA ALA A 126 -1.27 -5.32 -5.27
C ALA A 126 -2.22 -6.48 -5.55
N PHE A 127 -1.66 -7.65 -5.83
CA PHE A 127 -2.46 -8.87 -5.88
C PHE A 127 -1.74 -10.08 -5.34
N ASN A 128 -2.56 -10.99 -4.83
CA ASN A 128 -2.19 -12.29 -4.33
C ASN A 128 -2.04 -13.23 -5.53
N ASP A 129 -0.79 -13.60 -5.84
CA ASP A 129 -0.44 -14.31 -7.06
C ASP A 129 0.25 -15.63 -6.77
N TYR A 130 -0.50 -16.71 -6.97
CA TYR A 130 -0.03 -18.08 -6.80
C TYR A 130 0.14 -18.82 -8.13
N SER A 131 0.24 -18.11 -9.26
CA SER A 131 0.30 -18.76 -10.59
C SER A 131 1.66 -19.42 -10.88
N TRP A 132 2.69 -19.13 -10.08
CA TRP A 132 3.96 -19.85 -10.11
C TRP A 132 3.99 -20.96 -9.07
N CYS A 133 3.88 -22.21 -9.51
CA CYS A 133 4.08 -23.40 -8.67
C CYS A 133 5.28 -24.19 -9.22
N ASP A 134 6.32 -24.39 -8.39
CA ASP A 134 7.56 -25.02 -8.83
C ASP A 134 7.39 -26.50 -9.25
N PRO A 135 8.18 -27.01 -10.21
CA PRO A 135 9.05 -26.24 -11.10
C PRO A 135 8.22 -25.47 -12.15
N SER A 136 8.54 -24.20 -12.34
CA SER A 136 7.89 -23.33 -13.32
C SER A 136 8.91 -22.39 -14.01
N THR A 137 8.42 -21.60 -14.95
CA THR A 137 9.18 -20.56 -15.67
C THR A 137 8.33 -19.30 -15.78
N PHE A 138 8.95 -18.19 -16.20
CA PHE A 138 8.25 -16.92 -16.43
C PHE A 138 7.07 -17.05 -17.41
N GLN A 139 7.20 -17.91 -18.43
CA GLN A 139 6.12 -18.18 -19.38
C GLN A 139 5.10 -19.20 -18.85
N GLN A 140 5.55 -20.25 -18.17
CA GLN A 140 4.64 -21.28 -17.66
C GLN A 140 3.72 -20.77 -16.54
N SER A 141 4.23 -19.87 -15.69
CA SER A 141 3.44 -19.17 -14.67
C SER A 141 2.47 -18.13 -15.26
N GLY A 142 2.64 -17.75 -16.53
CA GLY A 142 1.90 -16.67 -17.18
C GLY A 142 2.32 -15.26 -16.74
N TRP A 143 3.39 -15.11 -15.96
CA TRP A 143 3.89 -13.81 -15.52
C TRP A 143 4.32 -12.93 -16.70
N ASP A 144 4.78 -13.54 -17.80
CA ASP A 144 5.06 -12.83 -19.07
C ASP A 144 3.84 -12.09 -19.63
N GLN A 145 2.66 -12.72 -19.57
CA GLN A 145 1.42 -12.09 -19.99
C GLN A 145 0.97 -11.03 -19.00
N LYS A 146 1.15 -11.25 -17.69
CA LYS A 146 0.82 -10.25 -16.66
C LYS A 146 1.68 -8.99 -16.81
N VAL A 147 2.99 -9.13 -16.98
CA VAL A 147 3.90 -8.01 -17.26
C VAL A 147 3.47 -7.26 -18.51
N LYS A 148 3.14 -7.98 -19.59
CA LYS A 148 2.66 -7.35 -20.83
C LYS A 148 1.38 -6.54 -20.61
N ASN A 149 0.42 -7.08 -19.85
CA ASN A 149 -0.86 -6.42 -19.60
C ASN A 149 -0.73 -5.19 -18.68
N PHE A 150 0.19 -5.21 -17.72
CA PHE A 150 0.40 -4.12 -16.77
C PHE A 150 1.52 -3.15 -17.18
N THR A 151 2.15 -3.34 -18.33
CA THR A 151 3.13 -2.40 -18.87
C THR A 151 2.48 -1.03 -19.09
N GLY A 152 3.00 -0.01 -18.41
CA GLY A 152 2.46 1.36 -18.46
C GLY A 152 1.37 1.66 -17.43
N TYR A 153 1.05 0.73 -16.53
CA TYR A 153 0.16 1.00 -15.40
C TYR A 153 0.71 2.14 -14.52
N GLY A 154 -0.16 3.06 -14.12
CA GLY A 154 0.24 4.40 -13.68
C GLY A 154 0.62 4.55 -12.21
N ILE A 155 0.45 3.51 -11.39
CA ILE A 155 0.78 3.48 -9.97
C ILE A 155 1.60 2.22 -9.64
N PRO A 156 2.36 2.19 -8.53
CA PRO A 156 3.12 1.01 -8.12
C PRO A 156 2.26 -0.24 -8.06
N LEU A 157 2.83 -1.33 -8.57
CA LEU A 157 2.24 -2.67 -8.58
C LEU A 157 3.18 -3.65 -7.90
N PHE A 158 2.71 -4.52 -7.02
CA PHE A 158 3.52 -5.58 -6.41
C PHE A 158 2.68 -6.80 -6.05
N LEU A 159 3.34 -7.91 -5.73
CA LEU A 159 2.65 -9.12 -5.27
C LEU A 159 2.47 -9.02 -3.76
N SER A 160 1.25 -8.79 -3.29
CA SER A 160 0.94 -8.76 -1.85
C SER A 160 1.15 -10.12 -1.20
N GLU A 161 0.96 -11.19 -1.98
CA GLU A 161 1.24 -12.57 -1.61
C GLU A 161 1.78 -13.34 -2.82
N PHE A 162 2.73 -14.25 -2.60
CA PHE A 162 3.11 -15.29 -3.55
C PHE A 162 3.75 -16.49 -2.81
N GLY A 163 3.97 -17.60 -3.53
CA GLY A 163 4.64 -18.80 -3.01
C GLY A 163 3.74 -20.03 -3.01
N CYS A 164 3.25 -20.44 -4.18
CA CYS A 164 2.34 -21.58 -4.35
C CYS A 164 2.88 -22.86 -3.70
N ASN A 165 2.08 -23.49 -2.85
CA ASN A 165 2.46 -24.72 -2.14
C ASN A 165 1.84 -26.01 -2.72
N THR A 166 1.35 -25.98 -3.97
CA THR A 166 0.81 -27.19 -4.64
C THR A 166 1.89 -28.27 -4.80
N ASN A 167 3.14 -27.83 -4.98
CA ASN A 167 4.34 -28.66 -5.03
C ASN A 167 5.32 -28.18 -3.94
N THR A 168 6.46 -28.86 -3.80
CA THR A 168 7.57 -28.36 -2.97
C THR A 168 7.96 -26.96 -3.42
N ARG A 169 8.01 -26.01 -2.47
CA ARG A 169 8.39 -24.63 -2.73
C ARG A 169 9.89 -24.52 -2.87
N GLU A 170 10.36 -24.50 -4.11
CA GLU A 170 11.77 -24.20 -4.39
C GLU A 170 12.03 -22.69 -4.38
N PHE A 171 10.98 -21.85 -4.47
CA PHE A 171 11.03 -20.39 -4.54
C PHE A 171 11.85 -19.89 -5.74
N ASN A 172 11.80 -20.59 -6.89
CA ASN A 172 12.49 -20.14 -8.09
C ASN A 172 11.91 -18.84 -8.66
N GLU A 173 10.67 -18.51 -8.33
CA GLU A 173 10.00 -17.25 -8.67
C GLU A 173 10.73 -16.03 -8.12
N ILE A 174 11.50 -16.14 -7.03
CA ILE A 174 12.31 -15.03 -6.49
C ILE A 174 13.25 -14.49 -7.56
N ALA A 175 13.99 -15.37 -8.23
CA ALA A 175 14.92 -14.95 -9.28
C ALA A 175 14.19 -14.26 -10.46
N SER A 176 12.95 -14.67 -10.76
CA SER A 176 12.14 -14.05 -11.82
C SER A 176 11.57 -12.70 -11.38
N LEU A 177 11.03 -12.60 -10.17
CA LEU A 177 10.40 -11.41 -9.59
C LEU A 177 11.37 -10.22 -9.53
N TYR A 178 12.63 -10.47 -9.19
CA TYR A 178 13.67 -9.46 -9.12
C TYR A 178 14.51 -9.32 -10.41
N SER A 179 14.12 -10.00 -11.49
CA SER A 179 14.76 -9.85 -12.80
C SER A 179 14.21 -8.65 -13.57
N THR A 180 14.96 -8.18 -14.56
CA THR A 180 14.54 -7.10 -15.46
C THR A 180 13.29 -7.43 -16.30
N GLN A 181 12.85 -8.69 -16.33
CA GLN A 181 11.59 -9.07 -16.98
C GLN A 181 10.36 -8.67 -16.15
N MET A 182 10.49 -8.61 -14.82
CA MET A 182 9.41 -8.26 -13.89
C MET A 182 9.54 -6.83 -13.37
N THR A 183 10.76 -6.38 -13.07
CA THR A 183 11.01 -5.13 -12.32
C THR A 183 10.67 -3.85 -13.09
N SER A 184 10.38 -3.93 -14.39
CA SER A 184 9.86 -2.79 -15.16
C SER A 184 8.38 -2.51 -14.88
N VAL A 185 7.69 -3.42 -14.19
CA VAL A 185 6.25 -3.35 -13.87
C VAL A 185 6.00 -3.57 -12.39
N TYR A 186 6.64 -4.59 -11.79
CA TYR A 186 6.43 -4.96 -10.40
C TYR A 186 7.51 -4.42 -9.47
N SER A 187 7.07 -3.99 -8.28
CA SER A 187 7.91 -3.44 -7.21
C SER A 187 8.30 -4.50 -6.17
N GLY A 188 8.43 -5.77 -6.59
CA GLY A 188 8.70 -6.92 -5.71
C GLY A 188 7.42 -7.58 -5.19
N GLY A 189 7.51 -8.19 -4.00
CA GLY A 189 6.38 -8.83 -3.35
C GLY A 189 6.71 -9.47 -2.01
N LEU A 190 5.69 -10.04 -1.35
CA LEU A 190 5.80 -10.69 -0.04
C LEU A 190 5.45 -12.19 -0.14
N VAL A 191 6.31 -13.04 0.41
CA VAL A 191 6.03 -14.50 0.48
C VAL A 191 4.95 -14.76 1.54
N TYR A 192 3.96 -15.56 1.18
CA TYR A 192 2.96 -16.09 2.10
C TYR A 192 3.39 -17.49 2.58
N GLU A 193 3.61 -17.74 3.87
CA GLU A 193 3.61 -16.81 5.01
C GLU A 193 4.63 -17.24 6.08
N TYR A 194 4.84 -16.42 7.11
CA TYR A 194 5.85 -16.74 8.15
C TYR A 194 5.43 -17.91 9.04
N SER A 195 4.26 -17.83 9.67
CA SER A 195 3.75 -18.85 10.59
C SER A 195 3.13 -20.04 9.87
N GLN A 196 3.45 -21.24 10.32
CA GLN A 196 2.79 -22.46 9.85
C GLN A 196 1.36 -22.56 10.38
N GLU A 197 0.40 -22.46 9.47
CA GLU A 197 -1.03 -22.61 9.75
C GLU A 197 -1.61 -23.87 9.07
N ALA A 198 -2.95 -23.98 9.07
CA ALA A 198 -3.66 -25.16 8.58
C ALA A 198 -3.56 -25.36 7.06
N ASP A 199 -3.33 -24.28 6.32
CA ASP A 199 -3.19 -24.21 4.86
C ASP A 199 -1.78 -24.59 4.36
N LYS A 200 -0.81 -24.69 5.28
CA LYS A 200 0.55 -25.16 5.07
C LYS A 200 1.41 -24.28 4.18
N PHE A 201 1.39 -22.98 4.44
CA PHE A 201 2.29 -22.00 3.81
C PHE A 201 3.43 -21.51 4.71
N GLY A 202 3.52 -21.99 5.96
CA GLY A 202 4.49 -21.46 6.93
C GLY A 202 5.94 -21.69 6.55
N LEU A 203 6.79 -20.76 6.99
CA LEU A 203 8.24 -20.89 7.00
C LEU A 203 8.74 -21.41 8.36
N VAL A 204 7.99 -21.16 9.44
CA VAL A 204 8.34 -21.57 10.79
C VAL A 204 7.16 -22.17 11.53
N GLU A 205 7.44 -23.11 12.45
CA GLU A 205 6.47 -23.54 13.45
C GLU A 205 6.63 -22.71 14.73
N ILE A 206 5.53 -22.14 15.22
CA ILE A 206 5.50 -21.35 16.46
C ILE A 206 4.79 -22.16 17.55
N ASN A 207 5.52 -22.48 18.62
CA ASN A 207 5.03 -23.25 19.76
C ASN A 207 5.27 -22.47 21.05
N GLY A 208 4.27 -21.67 21.46
CA GLY A 208 4.42 -20.72 22.57
C GLY A 208 5.48 -19.67 22.22
N ASP A 209 6.55 -19.61 23.02
CA ASP A 209 7.68 -18.70 22.80
C ASP A 209 8.81 -19.33 21.95
N SER A 210 8.64 -20.56 21.47
CA SER A 210 9.63 -21.26 20.63
C SER A 210 9.28 -21.12 19.16
N VAL A 211 10.29 -20.83 18.33
CA VAL A 211 10.19 -20.78 16.87
C VAL A 211 11.15 -21.80 16.27
N THR A 212 10.63 -22.68 15.40
CA THR A 212 11.42 -23.68 14.68
C THR A 212 11.36 -23.42 13.19
N GLU A 213 12.50 -23.18 12.56
CA GLU A 213 12.60 -23.01 11.11
C GLU A 213 12.29 -24.32 10.37
N MET A 214 11.46 -24.22 9.33
CA MET A 214 11.13 -25.34 8.44
C MET A 214 12.03 -25.31 7.20
N GLU A 215 11.93 -26.34 6.35
CA GLU A 215 12.72 -26.45 5.12
C GLU A 215 12.53 -25.23 4.20
N ASP A 216 11.29 -24.76 4.06
CA ASP A 216 10.96 -23.62 3.21
C ASP A 216 11.64 -22.32 3.68
N PHE A 217 11.90 -22.15 4.98
CA PHE A 217 12.68 -21.00 5.48
C PHE A 217 14.11 -21.01 4.94
N GLN A 218 14.77 -22.17 5.01
CA GLN A 218 16.14 -22.34 4.54
C GLN A 218 16.23 -22.14 3.02
N THR A 219 15.27 -22.71 2.28
CA THR A 219 15.19 -22.54 0.82
C THR A 219 14.98 -21.08 0.44
N LEU A 220 14.00 -20.40 1.08
CA LEU A 220 13.72 -19.00 0.79
C LEU A 220 14.91 -18.09 1.11
N MET A 221 15.57 -18.30 2.25
CA MET A 221 16.77 -17.57 2.63
C MET A 221 17.87 -17.72 1.57
N GLN A 222 18.10 -18.94 1.06
CA GLN A 222 19.08 -19.20 0.01
C GLN A 222 18.71 -18.51 -1.31
N LYS A 223 17.42 -18.51 -1.70
CA LYS A 223 16.97 -17.85 -2.92
C LYS A 223 17.11 -16.33 -2.85
N TYR A 224 16.80 -15.71 -1.73
CA TYR A 224 17.08 -14.29 -1.52
C TYR A 224 18.57 -13.98 -1.53
N ALA A 225 19.40 -14.79 -0.85
CA ALA A 225 20.85 -14.60 -0.85
C ALA A 225 21.47 -14.71 -2.25
N ALA A 226 20.91 -15.56 -3.11
CA ALA A 226 21.35 -15.76 -4.49
C ALA A 226 20.80 -14.70 -5.47
N THR A 227 19.78 -13.94 -5.08
CA THR A 227 19.07 -12.99 -5.96
C THR A 227 19.34 -11.56 -5.49
N PRO A 228 20.24 -10.82 -6.15
CA PRO A 228 20.52 -9.45 -5.74
C PRO A 228 19.30 -8.55 -5.95
N ASN A 229 19.13 -7.58 -5.05
CA ASN A 229 18.10 -6.55 -5.22
C ASN A 229 18.34 -5.76 -6.53
N PRO A 230 17.27 -5.39 -7.24
CA PRO A 230 17.37 -4.49 -8.39
C PRO A 230 18.02 -3.17 -8.00
N SER A 231 18.69 -2.53 -8.96
CA SER A 231 19.32 -1.22 -8.78
C SER A 231 18.64 -0.16 -9.63
N GLY A 232 18.78 1.11 -9.25
CA GLY A 232 18.12 2.24 -9.92
C GLY A 232 16.64 2.37 -9.52
N ASP A 233 15.87 3.06 -10.37
CA ASP A 233 14.45 3.35 -10.16
C ASP A 233 13.51 2.40 -10.92
N GLY A 234 14.04 1.33 -11.51
CA GLY A 234 13.29 0.37 -12.29
C GLY A 234 12.79 0.88 -13.65
N GLY A 235 13.25 2.04 -14.11
CA GLY A 235 12.72 2.69 -15.32
C GLY A 235 11.47 3.51 -15.01
N TYR A 236 11.52 4.27 -13.91
CA TYR A 236 10.39 5.02 -13.36
C TYR A 236 9.58 5.77 -14.42
N ASN A 237 8.28 5.47 -14.49
CA ASN A 237 7.35 6.13 -15.41
C ASN A 237 6.93 7.51 -14.88
N SER A 238 7.72 8.53 -15.24
CA SER A 238 7.42 9.94 -14.91
C SER A 238 6.17 10.50 -15.60
N THR A 239 5.62 9.79 -16.59
CA THR A 239 4.41 10.17 -17.33
C THR A 239 3.18 9.35 -16.94
N GLY A 240 3.32 8.44 -15.97
CA GLY A 240 2.24 7.62 -15.46
C GLY A 240 1.12 8.48 -14.88
N GLY A 241 -0.12 8.04 -15.07
CA GLY A 241 -1.30 8.82 -14.71
C GLY A 241 -2.50 7.96 -14.35
N ALA A 242 -3.66 8.60 -14.21
CA ALA A 242 -4.90 7.88 -13.98
C ALA A 242 -5.22 6.95 -15.16
N SER A 243 -5.68 5.74 -14.85
CA SER A 243 -6.25 4.83 -15.84
C SER A 243 -7.61 5.36 -16.32
N GLY A 244 -8.03 4.91 -17.50
CA GLY A 244 -9.44 5.02 -17.88
C GLY A 244 -10.29 4.11 -16.99
N CYS A 245 -11.50 4.52 -16.64
CA CYS A 245 -12.41 3.62 -15.92
C CYS A 245 -12.91 2.53 -16.88
N PRO A 246 -12.86 1.24 -16.50
CA PRO A 246 -13.31 0.16 -17.36
C PRO A 246 -14.81 0.28 -17.66
N ALA A 247 -15.19 -0.08 -18.88
CA ALA A 247 -16.60 -0.17 -19.26
C ALA A 247 -17.23 -1.40 -18.61
N TYR A 248 -18.50 -1.28 -18.22
CA TYR A 248 -19.32 -2.40 -17.77
C TYR A 248 -19.27 -3.56 -18.77
N ASN A 249 -18.98 -4.78 -18.30
CA ASN A 249 -18.82 -5.95 -19.14
C ASN A 249 -19.30 -7.22 -18.42
N SER A 250 -20.58 -7.54 -18.52
CA SER A 250 -21.15 -8.74 -17.90
C SER A 250 -20.71 -10.03 -18.62
N PRO A 251 -20.37 -11.11 -17.89
CA PRO A 251 -20.46 -11.25 -16.43
C PRO A 251 -19.21 -10.81 -15.66
N ASN A 252 -18.11 -10.49 -16.36
CA ASN A 252 -16.77 -10.36 -15.78
C ASN A 252 -16.59 -9.10 -14.90
N TRP A 253 -17.22 -8.00 -15.29
CA TRP A 253 -17.10 -6.69 -14.66
C TRP A 253 -18.46 -6.01 -14.52
N LEU A 254 -18.95 -5.88 -13.29
CA LEU A 254 -20.32 -5.42 -12.99
C LEU A 254 -20.39 -3.95 -12.53
N VAL A 255 -19.28 -3.22 -12.56
CA VAL A 255 -19.27 -1.79 -12.22
C VAL A 255 -19.71 -0.96 -13.43
N LYS A 256 -20.71 -0.08 -13.22
CA LYS A 256 -21.36 0.68 -14.30
C LYS A 256 -20.63 1.96 -14.67
N ASP A 257 -20.09 2.65 -13.67
CA ASP A 257 -19.44 3.95 -13.80
C ASP A 257 -18.49 4.18 -12.61
N ASP A 258 -17.91 5.36 -12.51
CA ASP A 258 -16.95 5.74 -11.48
C ASP A 258 -17.60 6.32 -10.20
N SER A 259 -18.93 6.29 -10.09
CA SER A 259 -19.64 6.76 -8.91
C SER A 259 -19.34 5.87 -7.70
N LEU A 260 -18.97 6.52 -6.60
CA LEU A 260 -18.71 5.83 -5.33
C LEU A 260 -19.82 6.12 -4.31
N PRO A 261 -20.10 5.19 -3.38
CA PRO A 261 -20.92 5.51 -2.21
C PRO A 261 -20.28 6.66 -1.41
N SER A 262 -21.11 7.60 -0.98
CA SER A 262 -20.71 8.68 -0.08
C SER A 262 -20.30 8.12 1.29
N MET A 263 -19.41 8.80 2.00
CA MET A 263 -19.10 8.41 3.37
C MET A 263 -20.36 8.37 4.24
N PRO A 264 -20.60 7.29 5.01
CA PRO A 264 -21.67 7.22 6.00
C PRO A 264 -21.68 8.45 6.91
N ASP A 265 -22.85 9.05 7.12
CA ASP A 265 -22.97 10.32 7.85
C ASP A 265 -22.37 10.25 9.26
N GLY A 266 -22.55 9.11 9.95
CA GLY A 266 -21.98 8.86 11.27
C GLY A 266 -20.45 8.83 11.30
N ALA A 267 -19.79 8.55 10.18
CA ALA A 267 -18.34 8.50 10.06
C ALA A 267 -17.69 9.88 9.84
N LYS A 268 -18.43 10.86 9.29
CA LYS A 268 -17.91 12.20 9.00
C LYS A 268 -17.33 12.90 10.22
N LYS A 269 -17.89 12.65 11.41
CA LYS A 269 -17.39 13.22 12.67
C LYS A 269 -15.92 12.88 12.92
N TYR A 270 -15.48 11.67 12.54
CA TYR A 270 -14.13 11.19 12.80
C TYR A 270 -13.05 12.01 12.08
N MET A 271 -13.39 12.66 10.96
CA MET A 271 -12.45 13.54 10.23
C MET A 271 -11.92 14.68 11.11
N THR A 272 -12.69 15.10 12.12
CA THR A 272 -12.33 16.19 13.04
C THR A 272 -12.04 15.68 14.45
N SER A 273 -12.88 14.79 14.99
CA SER A 273 -12.74 14.30 16.37
C SER A 273 -11.69 13.22 16.53
N GLY A 274 -11.29 12.57 15.43
CA GLY A 274 -10.61 11.30 15.45
C GLY A 274 -11.52 10.11 15.75
N ALA A 275 -11.03 8.92 15.43
CA ALA A 275 -11.76 7.66 15.53
C ALA A 275 -11.96 7.21 16.98
N GLY A 276 -11.10 7.63 17.90
CA GLY A 276 -11.08 7.14 19.28
C GLY A 276 -10.52 5.72 19.38
N ALA A 277 -10.87 5.01 20.45
CA ALA A 277 -10.40 3.64 20.66
C ALA A 277 -11.06 2.69 19.66
N GLY A 278 -10.25 1.91 18.95
CA GLY A 278 -10.74 0.86 18.06
C GLY A 278 -11.26 -0.36 18.81
N PRO A 279 -12.12 -1.18 18.18
CA PRO A 279 -12.71 -2.37 18.81
C PRO A 279 -11.71 -3.54 18.99
N GLY A 280 -10.54 -3.47 18.35
CA GLY A 280 -9.55 -4.55 18.36
C GLY A 280 -10.05 -5.83 17.69
N LEU A 281 -9.38 -6.95 17.96
CA LEU A 281 -9.70 -8.26 17.34
C LEU A 281 -10.89 -8.97 18.00
N SER A 282 -11.28 -8.56 19.20
CA SER A 282 -12.32 -9.20 20.00
C SER A 282 -13.68 -8.52 19.92
N GLY A 283 -13.84 -7.43 19.15
CA GLY A 283 -15.11 -6.70 19.03
C GLY A 283 -16.25 -7.52 18.43
N ASP A 284 -17.46 -6.95 18.43
CA ASP A 284 -18.69 -7.62 17.97
C ASP A 284 -18.79 -7.75 16.44
N GLY A 285 -17.99 -6.97 15.70
CA GLY A 285 -17.99 -6.88 14.25
C GLY A 285 -18.86 -5.75 13.70
N SER A 286 -18.71 -5.45 12.41
CA SER A 286 -19.32 -4.27 11.80
C SER A 286 -20.34 -4.53 10.71
N GLN A 287 -20.37 -5.72 10.10
CA GLN A 287 -21.07 -5.93 8.81
C GLN A 287 -22.54 -5.49 8.78
N ASN A 288 -23.23 -5.48 9.93
CA ASN A 288 -24.61 -5.00 10.07
C ASN A 288 -24.85 -4.11 11.32
N ALA A 289 -23.78 -3.56 11.91
CA ALA A 289 -23.86 -2.91 13.23
C ALA A 289 -24.07 -1.38 13.16
N GLY A 290 -23.80 -0.75 12.02
CA GLY A 290 -23.82 0.71 11.84
C GLY A 290 -24.87 1.19 10.84
N VAL A 291 -24.84 2.50 10.57
CA VAL A 291 -25.65 3.14 9.53
C VAL A 291 -24.83 3.18 8.23
N ALA A 292 -25.37 2.57 7.18
CA ALA A 292 -24.75 2.50 5.87
C ALA A 292 -24.77 3.84 5.13
N SER A 293 -24.01 3.91 4.04
CA SER A 293 -24.10 5.03 3.09
C SER A 293 -25.48 5.08 2.42
N THR A 294 -26.07 6.28 2.36
CA THR A 294 -27.41 6.52 1.79
C THR A 294 -27.37 7.27 0.45
N GLY A 295 -26.19 7.54 -0.10
CA GLY A 295 -26.07 8.37 -1.30
C GLY A 295 -24.75 8.21 -2.03
N THR A 296 -24.62 8.91 -3.15
CA THR A 296 -23.42 8.89 -4.01
C THR A 296 -22.52 10.07 -3.67
N ALA A 297 -21.21 9.83 -3.62
CA ALA A 297 -20.21 10.87 -3.42
C ALA A 297 -20.15 11.81 -4.63
N SER A 298 -19.89 13.09 -4.38
CA SER A 298 -19.46 13.99 -5.46
C SER A 298 -17.98 13.73 -5.75
N GLN A 299 -17.58 13.70 -7.01
CA GLN A 299 -16.16 13.61 -7.39
C GLN A 299 -15.36 14.72 -6.70
N GLY A 300 -14.19 14.40 -6.16
CA GLY A 300 -13.39 15.37 -5.39
C GLY A 300 -13.79 15.54 -3.92
N SER A 301 -14.85 14.89 -3.44
CA SER A 301 -15.33 15.07 -2.06
C SER A 301 -14.41 14.47 -0.99
N GLY A 302 -13.43 13.65 -1.38
CA GLY A 302 -12.37 13.13 -0.51
C GLY A 302 -11.21 14.12 -0.31
N GLN A 303 -11.20 15.25 -1.02
CA GLN A 303 -10.22 16.30 -0.78
C GLN A 303 -10.41 16.93 0.62
N ALA A 304 -9.33 17.27 1.29
CA ALA A 304 -9.41 17.92 2.60
C ALA A 304 -9.97 19.34 2.42
N THR A 305 -11.08 19.65 3.11
CA THR A 305 -11.74 20.97 3.06
C THR A 305 -11.03 22.04 3.90
N SER A 306 -10.10 21.63 4.75
CA SER A 306 -9.17 22.53 5.43
C SER A 306 -7.81 22.44 4.75
N THR A 307 -7.50 23.44 3.94
CA THR A 307 -6.12 23.91 3.92
C THR A 307 -5.85 24.40 5.34
N ALA A 308 -5.17 23.59 6.15
CA ALA A 308 -4.25 24.19 7.10
C ALA A 308 -3.51 25.25 6.28
N SER A 309 -3.58 26.51 6.70
CA SER A 309 -2.85 27.58 6.03
C SER A 309 -1.38 27.18 6.05
N ALA A 310 -0.94 26.49 5.01
CA ALA A 310 0.41 26.60 4.54
C ALA A 310 0.52 28.08 4.20
N SER A 311 1.05 28.85 5.16
CA SER A 311 1.81 30.04 4.81
C SER A 311 2.59 29.66 3.57
N SER A 312 2.32 30.35 2.47
CA SER A 312 3.06 30.24 1.23
C SER A 312 4.52 30.56 1.53
N ALA A 313 5.27 29.55 1.99
CA ALA A 313 6.69 29.50 1.78
C ALA A 313 6.83 29.21 0.29
N ALA A 314 6.81 30.29 -0.49
CA ALA A 314 7.51 30.30 -1.76
C ALA A 314 8.84 29.58 -1.54
N ALA A 315 9.19 28.65 -2.44
CA ALA A 315 10.52 28.07 -2.46
C ALA A 315 11.53 29.19 -2.19
N PRO A 316 12.40 29.07 -1.18
CA PRO A 316 13.36 30.12 -0.94
C PRO A 316 14.19 30.21 -2.23
N VAL A 317 14.05 31.33 -2.93
CA VAL A 317 15.10 31.80 -3.84
C VAL A 317 16.39 31.67 -3.02
N PRO A 318 17.43 30.98 -3.51
CA PRO A 318 18.66 30.84 -2.75
C PRO A 318 19.14 32.25 -2.42
N THR A 319 18.97 32.63 -1.15
CA THR A 319 19.60 33.83 -0.63
C THR A 319 21.08 33.56 -0.74
N PRO A 320 21.88 34.47 -1.33
CA PRO A 320 23.31 34.28 -1.36
C PRO A 320 23.76 34.16 0.09
N GLN A 321 24.20 32.97 0.48
CA GLN A 321 24.82 32.77 1.77
C GLN A 321 26.11 33.57 1.74
N TRP A 322 26.10 34.74 2.39
CA TRP A 322 27.31 35.43 2.78
C TRP A 322 27.97 34.58 3.85
N SER A 323 28.78 33.62 3.38
CA SER A 323 29.69 32.90 4.24
C SER A 323 30.65 33.91 4.85
N PHE A 324 30.67 34.02 6.18
CA PHE A 324 31.72 34.75 6.90
C PHE A 324 33.04 33.95 6.98
N ALA A 325 33.09 32.73 6.43
CA ALA A 325 34.30 31.91 6.41
C ALA A 325 35.51 32.60 5.74
N PRO A 326 35.38 33.37 4.64
CA PRO A 326 36.51 34.10 4.06
C PRO A 326 37.03 35.23 4.98
N LEU A 327 36.14 35.86 5.76
CA LEU A 327 36.50 36.91 6.72
C LEU A 327 37.21 36.34 7.95
N VAL A 328 36.79 35.16 8.42
CA VAL A 328 37.44 34.45 9.52
C VAL A 328 38.82 33.92 9.09
N CYS A 329 38.95 33.38 7.89
CA CYS A 329 40.25 32.96 7.36
C CYS A 329 41.19 34.15 7.11
N ALA A 330 40.69 35.29 6.62
CA ALA A 330 41.48 36.50 6.44
C ALA A 330 41.94 37.10 7.79
N ALA A 331 41.07 37.14 8.79
CA ALA A 331 41.41 37.61 10.14
C ALA A 331 42.48 36.71 10.81
N ILE A 332 42.37 35.39 10.65
CA ILE A 332 43.38 34.44 11.14
C ILE A 332 44.73 34.67 10.43
N THR A 333 44.72 34.88 9.11
CA THR A 333 45.96 35.09 8.34
C THR A 333 46.64 36.42 8.67
N VAL A 334 45.86 37.49 8.92
CA VAL A 334 46.37 38.80 9.36
C VAL A 334 46.92 38.72 10.80
N THR A 335 46.28 37.95 11.67
CA THR A 335 46.75 37.78 13.06
C THR A 335 48.05 36.98 13.13
N PHE A 336 48.23 35.97 12.28
CA PHE A 336 49.49 35.22 12.20
C PHE A 336 50.63 35.99 11.51
N THR A 337 50.33 36.87 10.55
CA THR A 337 51.35 37.75 9.93
C THR A 337 51.78 38.90 10.86
N LEU A 338 50.88 39.43 11.69
CA LEU A 338 51.22 40.43 12.71
C LEU A 338 52.03 39.83 13.87
N PHE A 339 51.73 38.61 14.32
CA PHE A 339 52.53 37.93 15.36
C PHE A 339 53.90 37.45 14.86
N GLY A 340 54.01 37.07 13.58
CA GLY A 340 55.28 36.70 12.96
C GLY A 340 56.23 37.88 12.73
N ALA A 341 55.70 39.09 12.53
CA ALA A 341 56.51 40.30 12.33
C ALA A 341 57.01 40.95 13.65
N THR A 342 56.52 40.52 14.81
CA THR A 342 56.99 40.98 16.13
C THR A 342 58.01 40.04 16.80
N LEU A 343 58.44 38.99 16.11
CA LEU A 343 59.39 37.97 16.60
C LEU A 343 60.66 37.86 15.72
N LEU A 344 61.00 38.92 14.98
CA LEU A 344 62.30 39.12 14.34
C LEU A 344 62.93 40.44 14.80
#